data_AF-A0A1V4AXX2-F1
#
_entry.id   AF-A0A1V4AXX2-F1
#
_cell.length_a   1.000
_cell.length_b   1.000
_cell.length_c   1.000
_cell.angle_alpha   90.00
_cell.angle_beta   90.00
_cell.angle_gamma   90.00
#
_symmetry.space_group_name_H-M   'P 1'
#
loop_
_entity.id
_entity.type
_entity.pdbx_description
1 polymer ?
#
loop_
_entity_poly.entity_id
_entity_poly.type
_entity_poly.pdbx_seq_one_letter_code
_entity_poly.pdbx_strand_id
1 'polypeptide(L)'
;MEKGYLSFILHAHLPFVRHPEYTEFLEEDWLFEAITETYIPLIDVFDKLIEDGVNFRMTVSMSPPLVSMLTDPLLQSRYIRYIEKRIEFAEKEIERTRHQSEFHRLAQMYHGYFTNARYIFAEKYRRNLVAAFKKFQDAGNVEIITCGATHGYFPLMNHNVNAMRAQVRVAVNHYEKHFGRRPGGIWLAECAYEPEIDKILQEAGIRFLIMETHGILFASPRPKYGVYAPIMSPSGIAAFGRDRESSKQVWSAREGYPGDFFYREFYRDVGFDLDYDYVRPYLHGDGKRSNIGIKYYRITGKTDQKEPYCPHKAMERAAEHAGNFLFNREKQIEHLSAVMDRKPIVIAPYDAELFGHWWFEGPRWIDFLFRKMSSDYKTISLITPMEYLEKYPDNQASTPALSSWGYKGYHEYWLNESNDWIYRHLHKAAERMVELAKTYPQRGENSLQNRALNQAARELLLAQSSDWAFIMKTGDMVEYAVKRTKEHIFRFTKLYDDIRSDKIDAAWLSDIEGKDNIFSDIEYHIYQ
;
A
#
# COMPACT_ATOMS: atom_id res chain seq x y z
N MET A 1 -1.36 28.60 -20.26
CA MET A 1 -2.75 28.23 -19.91
C MET A 1 -2.76 26.73 -19.67
N GLU A 2 -3.38 26.27 -18.58
CA GLU A 2 -3.47 24.85 -18.23
C GLU A 2 -4.14 24.02 -19.35
N LYS A 3 -3.45 22.98 -19.83
CA LYS A 3 -3.88 22.11 -20.94
C LYS A 3 -4.35 20.73 -20.48
N GLY A 4 -4.00 20.28 -19.28
CA GLY A 4 -4.32 18.94 -18.79
C GLY A 4 -3.93 18.73 -17.33
N TYR A 5 -4.14 17.50 -16.85
CA TYR A 5 -3.95 17.15 -15.45
C TYR A 5 -3.04 15.95 -15.24
N LEU A 6 -2.31 15.96 -14.13
CA LEU A 6 -1.61 14.81 -13.57
C LEU A 6 -2.29 14.39 -12.28
N SER A 7 -2.69 13.13 -12.19
CA SER A 7 -3.14 12.51 -10.94
C SER A 7 -2.09 11.51 -10.49
N PHE A 8 -1.33 11.90 -9.48
CA PHE A 8 -0.30 11.07 -8.87
C PHE A 8 -0.92 10.23 -7.74
N ILE A 9 -0.79 8.91 -7.81
CA ILE A 9 -1.48 7.98 -6.92
C ILE A 9 -0.47 7.05 -6.25
N LEU A 10 -0.53 6.94 -4.93
CA LEU A 10 0.28 6.01 -4.15
C LEU A 10 -0.58 4.89 -3.56
N HIS A 11 -0.19 3.64 -3.78
CA HIS A 11 -0.80 2.47 -3.17
C HIS A 11 -0.02 2.04 -1.93
N ALA A 12 -0.50 2.40 -0.73
CA ALA A 12 0.10 2.00 0.54
C ALA A 12 -0.60 0.75 1.09
N HIS A 13 0.14 -0.37 1.09
CA HIS A 13 -0.37 -1.66 1.51
C HIS A 13 0.72 -2.53 2.14
N LEU A 14 0.36 -3.19 3.24
CA LEU A 14 1.06 -4.34 3.78
C LEU A 14 0.02 -5.39 4.22
N PRO A 15 0.33 -6.70 4.12
CA PRO A 15 -0.51 -7.74 4.69
C PRO A 15 -0.63 -7.57 6.20
N PHE A 16 -1.71 -8.06 6.80
CA PHE A 16 -1.88 -8.00 8.25
C PHE A 16 -0.86 -8.92 8.94
N VAL A 17 0.18 -8.35 9.53
CA VAL A 17 1.23 -9.07 10.27
C VAL A 17 1.28 -8.54 11.70
N ARG A 18 0.89 -9.39 12.63
CA ARG A 18 0.83 -9.07 14.06
C ARG A 18 0.95 -10.33 14.88
N HIS A 19 2.06 -10.48 15.61
CA HIS A 19 2.37 -11.68 16.36
C HIS A 19 2.62 -11.35 17.84
N PRO A 20 1.55 -11.20 18.64
CA PRO A 20 1.67 -10.91 20.08
C PRO A 20 2.34 -12.04 20.86
N GLU A 21 2.34 -13.27 20.33
CA GLU A 21 2.94 -14.45 20.94
C GLU A 21 4.48 -14.42 20.99
N TYR A 22 5.13 -13.55 20.22
CA TYR A 22 6.57 -13.34 20.24
C TYR A 22 6.90 -11.93 20.72
N THR A 23 8.06 -11.71 21.33
CA THR A 23 8.52 -10.36 21.73
C THR A 23 9.00 -9.52 20.54
N GLU A 24 9.60 -10.20 19.56
CA GLU A 24 10.10 -9.68 18.29
C GLU A 24 9.75 -10.72 17.22
N PHE A 25 9.38 -10.26 16.02
CA PHE A 25 9.01 -11.12 14.91
C PHE A 25 9.47 -10.48 13.60
N LEU A 26 10.17 -11.24 12.75
CA LEU A 26 10.89 -10.71 11.60
C LEU A 26 9.96 -10.00 10.61
N GLU A 27 8.80 -10.58 10.32
CA GLU A 27 7.86 -10.02 9.34
C GLU A 27 7.14 -8.76 9.85
N GLU A 28 7.19 -8.44 11.14
CA GLU A 28 6.72 -7.14 11.65
C GLU A 28 7.66 -6.00 11.24
N ASP A 29 8.94 -6.29 10.95
CA ASP A 29 9.88 -5.27 10.48
C ASP A 29 9.47 -4.66 9.15
N TRP A 30 8.69 -5.37 8.30
CA TRP A 30 8.15 -4.78 7.07
C TRP A 30 7.34 -3.51 7.35
N LEU A 31 6.52 -3.53 8.42
CA LEU A 31 5.77 -2.36 8.86
C LEU A 31 6.69 -1.28 9.39
N PHE A 32 7.69 -1.64 10.20
CA PHE A 32 8.57 -0.65 10.83
C PHE A 32 9.51 0.03 9.83
N GLU A 33 9.99 -0.72 8.84
CA GLU A 33 10.72 -0.22 7.69
C GLU A 33 9.83 0.69 6.85
N ALA A 34 8.60 0.29 6.50
CA ALA A 34 7.68 1.14 5.74
C ALA A 34 7.31 2.43 6.49
N ILE A 35 7.10 2.36 7.81
CA ILE A 35 6.87 3.55 8.63
C ILE A 35 8.06 4.51 8.55
N THR A 36 9.27 4.00 8.78
CA THR A 36 10.50 4.81 8.86
C THR A 36 10.91 5.35 7.50
N GLU A 37 10.85 4.51 6.48
CA GLU A 37 11.41 4.78 5.16
C GLU A 37 10.42 5.44 4.20
N THR A 38 9.12 5.22 4.38
CA THR A 38 8.09 5.69 3.44
C THR A 38 7.09 6.63 4.09
N TYR A 39 6.31 6.16 5.07
CA TYR A 39 5.14 6.90 5.55
C TYR A 39 5.52 8.18 6.30
N ILE A 40 6.50 8.11 7.20
CA ILE A 40 7.00 9.30 7.91
C ILE A 40 7.65 10.30 6.94
N PRO A 41 8.56 9.91 6.02
CA PRO A 41 9.10 10.82 5.03
C PRO A 41 8.05 11.48 4.14
N LEU A 42 7.00 10.75 3.71
CA LEU A 42 5.89 11.33 2.96
C LEU A 42 5.10 12.35 3.80
N ILE A 43 4.81 12.03 5.07
CA ILE A 43 4.15 12.95 6.01
C ILE A 43 4.99 14.23 6.18
N ASP A 44 6.31 14.10 6.34
CA ASP A 44 7.22 15.25 6.47
C ASP A 44 7.24 16.12 5.21
N VAL A 45 7.22 15.50 4.02
CA VAL A 45 7.10 16.21 2.74
C VAL A 45 5.78 16.97 2.65
N PHE A 46 4.65 16.33 2.96
CA PHE A 46 3.34 16.99 2.89
C PHE A 46 3.19 18.12 3.89
N ASP A 47 3.71 17.95 5.11
CA ASP A 47 3.78 19.02 6.10
C ASP A 47 4.54 20.24 5.57
N LYS A 48 5.76 20.02 5.05
CA LYS A 48 6.59 21.11 4.51
C LYS A 48 5.97 21.79 3.31
N LEU A 49 5.33 21.03 2.40
CA LEU A 49 4.63 21.60 1.26
C LEU A 49 3.47 22.49 1.71
N ILE A 50 2.70 22.09 2.72
CA ILE A 50 1.62 22.91 3.28
C ILE A 50 2.17 24.14 4.01
N GLU A 51 3.20 23.97 4.83
CA GLU A 51 3.87 25.06 5.56
C GLU A 51 4.41 26.14 4.61
N ASP A 52 4.95 25.71 3.46
CA ASP A 52 5.46 26.60 2.41
C ASP A 52 4.36 27.15 1.47
N GLY A 53 3.08 26.85 1.73
CA GLY A 53 1.96 27.33 0.92
C GLY A 53 1.88 26.71 -0.49
N VAL A 54 2.52 25.56 -0.71
CA VAL A 54 2.48 24.84 -2.00
C VAL A 54 1.13 24.14 -2.16
N ASN A 55 0.32 24.61 -3.11
CA ASN A 55 -0.95 23.97 -3.44
C ASN A 55 -0.72 22.72 -4.30
N PHE A 56 -0.74 21.53 -3.70
CA PHE A 56 -0.63 20.24 -4.37
C PHE A 56 -1.89 19.37 -4.23
N ARG A 57 -2.04 18.40 -5.14
CA ARG A 57 -3.03 17.31 -5.08
C ARG A 57 -2.34 15.97 -5.27
N MET A 58 -2.77 14.98 -4.52
CA MET A 58 -2.33 13.59 -4.65
C MET A 58 -3.42 12.64 -4.16
N THR A 59 -3.44 11.42 -4.65
CA THR A 59 -4.30 10.35 -4.10
C THR A 59 -3.44 9.30 -3.41
N VAL A 60 -3.86 8.83 -2.23
CA VAL A 60 -3.22 7.71 -1.52
C VAL A 60 -4.27 6.66 -1.24
N SER A 61 -4.10 5.44 -1.73
CA SER A 61 -4.88 4.33 -1.19
C SER A 61 -4.21 3.84 0.09
N MET A 62 -4.97 3.71 1.17
CA MET A 62 -4.50 3.08 2.39
C MET A 62 -5.31 1.81 2.65
N SER A 63 -4.66 0.66 2.60
CA SER A 63 -5.36 -0.61 2.80
C SER A 63 -5.90 -0.73 4.23
N PRO A 64 -7.06 -1.36 4.44
CA PRO A 64 -7.57 -1.60 5.79
C PRO A 64 -6.61 -2.39 6.72
N PRO A 65 -5.83 -3.39 6.24
CA PRO A 65 -4.83 -4.06 7.06
C PRO A 65 -3.71 -3.12 7.52
N LEU A 66 -3.21 -2.25 6.64
CA LEU A 66 -2.18 -1.28 6.98
C LEU A 66 -2.69 -0.29 8.04
N VAL A 67 -3.89 0.27 7.82
CA VAL A 67 -4.52 1.20 8.77
C VAL A 67 -4.76 0.52 10.13
N SER A 68 -5.20 -0.74 10.14
CA SER A 68 -5.35 -1.52 11.38
C SER A 68 -4.00 -1.67 12.10
N MET A 69 -2.92 -1.99 11.40
CA MET A 69 -1.60 -2.12 12.01
C MET A 69 -1.02 -0.78 12.50
N LEU A 70 -1.20 0.31 11.74
CA LEU A 70 -0.74 1.65 12.14
C LEU A 70 -1.46 2.20 13.37
N THR A 71 -2.66 1.70 13.67
CA THR A 71 -3.45 2.08 14.85
C THR A 71 -3.39 1.07 16.00
N ASP A 72 -2.69 -0.06 15.82
CA ASP A 72 -2.59 -1.10 16.84
C ASP A 72 -1.58 -0.70 17.94
N PRO A 73 -1.99 -0.62 19.23
CA PRO A 73 -1.11 -0.16 20.31
C PRO A 73 0.11 -1.06 20.54
N LEU A 74 0.00 -2.37 20.28
CA LEU A 74 1.13 -3.28 20.40
C LEU A 74 2.17 -2.90 19.36
N LEU A 75 1.80 -2.84 18.07
CA LEU A 75 2.72 -2.51 16.97
C LEU A 75 3.29 -1.10 17.11
N GLN A 76 2.51 -0.11 17.53
CA GLN A 76 3.02 1.24 17.84
C GLN A 76 4.10 1.23 18.93
N SER A 77 3.93 0.42 19.98
CA SER A 77 4.94 0.27 21.03
C SER A 77 6.19 -0.46 20.53
N ARG A 78 6.04 -1.44 19.64
CA ARG A 78 7.18 -2.16 19.03
C ARG A 78 7.97 -1.25 18.11
N TYR A 79 7.28 -0.39 17.34
CA TYR A 79 7.93 0.59 16.49
C TYR A 79 8.81 1.57 17.27
N ILE A 80 8.39 2.02 18.46
CA ILE A 80 9.24 2.85 19.33
C ILE A 80 10.54 2.11 19.70
N ARG A 81 10.44 0.85 20.13
CA ARG A 81 11.64 0.05 20.44
C ARG A 81 12.51 -0.16 19.20
N TYR A 82 11.88 -0.40 18.05
CA TYR A 82 12.55 -0.54 16.76
C TYR A 82 13.39 0.70 16.46
N ILE A 83 12.79 1.90 16.47
CA ILE A 83 13.48 3.13 16.08
C ILE A 83 14.53 3.55 17.11
N GLU A 84 14.28 3.34 18.40
CA GLU A 84 15.25 3.63 19.47
C GLU A 84 16.52 2.77 19.36
N LYS A 85 16.38 1.48 19.03
CA LYS A 85 17.52 0.61 18.72
C LYS A 85 18.36 1.14 17.54
N ARG A 86 17.72 1.69 16.50
CA ARG A 86 18.42 2.25 15.33
C ARG A 86 19.11 3.58 15.66
N ILE A 87 18.50 4.41 16.51
CA ILE A 87 19.14 5.64 17.02
C ILE A 87 20.40 5.29 17.81
N GLU A 88 20.31 4.36 18.76
CA GLU A 88 21.46 3.89 19.54
C GLU A 88 22.59 3.36 18.63
N PHE A 89 22.22 2.56 17.62
CA PHE A 89 23.20 2.04 16.67
C PHE A 89 23.84 3.14 15.82
N ALA A 90 23.06 4.13 15.37
CA ALA A 90 23.58 5.28 14.63
C ALA A 90 24.57 6.11 15.47
N GLU A 91 24.35 6.26 16.78
CA GLU A 91 25.31 6.90 17.70
C GLU A 91 26.64 6.12 17.77
N LYS A 92 26.58 4.78 17.84
CA LYS A 92 27.79 3.93 17.81
C LYS A 92 28.51 4.03 16.47
N GLU A 93 27.77 4.10 15.37
CA GLU A 93 28.32 4.27 14.04
C GLU A 93 29.02 5.62 13.88
N ILE A 94 28.47 6.71 14.44
CA ILE A 94 29.12 8.03 14.46
C ILE A 94 30.51 7.93 15.10
N GLU A 95 30.63 7.26 16.24
CA GLU A 95 31.91 7.09 16.95
C GLU A 95 32.88 6.17 16.21
N ARG A 96 32.38 5.05 15.64
CA ARG A 96 33.18 4.10 14.85
C ARG A 96 33.76 4.74 13.60
N THR A 97 32.97 5.58 12.93
CA THR A 97 33.31 6.21 11.66
C THR A 97 34.05 7.54 11.80
N ARG A 98 34.34 8.03 13.02
CA ARG A 98 34.94 9.36 13.29
C ARG A 98 36.20 9.71 12.47
N HIS A 99 36.98 8.73 12.05
CA HIS A 99 38.20 8.92 11.24
C HIS A 99 37.99 8.63 9.74
N GLN A 100 36.76 8.34 9.33
CA GLN A 100 36.34 8.03 7.96
C GLN A 100 35.34 9.10 7.51
N SER A 101 35.84 10.24 7.04
CA SER A 101 35.02 11.46 6.85
C SER A 101 33.76 11.27 6.00
N GLU A 102 33.80 10.43 4.97
CA GLU A 102 32.64 10.13 4.11
C GLU A 102 31.56 9.36 4.88
N PHE A 103 31.93 8.26 5.55
CA PHE A 103 31.00 7.45 6.34
C PHE A 103 30.53 8.15 7.62
N HIS A 104 31.36 9.00 8.22
CA HIS A 104 30.98 9.77 9.41
C HIS A 104 29.81 10.71 9.14
N ARG A 105 29.84 11.42 8.01
CA ARG A 105 28.73 12.29 7.60
C ARG A 105 27.46 11.50 7.35
N LEU A 106 27.57 10.29 6.80
CA LEU A 106 26.43 9.41 6.58
C LEU A 106 25.86 8.86 7.89
N ALA A 107 26.71 8.48 8.85
CA ALA A 107 26.27 8.07 10.19
C ALA A 107 25.50 9.20 10.90
N GLN A 108 25.99 10.44 10.80
CA GLN A 108 25.29 11.64 11.30
C GLN A 108 23.95 11.87 10.58
N MET A 109 23.91 11.69 9.25
CA MET A 109 22.66 11.77 8.47
C MET A 109 21.64 10.75 8.98
N TYR A 110 22.03 9.48 9.16
CA TYR A 110 21.14 8.43 9.65
C TYR A 110 20.66 8.69 11.07
N HIS A 111 21.54 9.16 11.95
CA HIS A 111 21.13 9.58 13.30
C HIS A 111 20.06 10.69 13.23
N GLY A 112 20.28 11.73 12.41
CA GLY A 112 19.27 12.78 12.19
C GLY A 112 17.97 12.25 11.59
N TYR A 113 18.07 11.31 10.65
CA TYR A 113 16.93 10.66 10.00
C TYR A 113 16.07 9.87 11.00
N PHE A 114 16.68 9.02 11.82
CA PHE A 114 15.96 8.20 12.80
C PHE A 114 15.42 9.02 13.97
N THR A 115 16.16 10.02 14.44
CA THR A 115 15.67 10.94 15.49
C THR A 115 14.50 11.77 14.99
N ASN A 116 14.52 12.23 13.74
CA ASN A 116 13.37 12.91 13.13
C ASN A 116 12.17 11.97 12.96
N ALA A 117 12.40 10.71 12.57
CA ALA A 117 11.32 9.73 12.47
C ALA A 117 10.66 9.46 13.83
N ARG A 118 11.47 9.28 14.88
CA ARG A 118 10.97 9.18 16.26
C ARG A 118 10.18 10.43 16.65
N TYR A 119 10.69 11.63 16.35
CA TYR A 119 10.02 12.91 16.61
C TYR A 119 8.63 13.00 15.96
N ILE A 120 8.55 12.72 14.67
CA ILE A 120 7.30 12.79 13.91
C ILE A 120 6.30 11.78 14.46
N PHE A 121 6.74 10.55 14.72
CA PHE A 121 5.87 9.50 15.22
C PHE A 121 5.41 9.75 16.65
N ALA A 122 6.33 9.88 17.61
CA ALA A 122 6.02 9.87 19.03
C ALA A 122 5.52 11.23 19.54
N GLU A 123 6.14 12.33 19.13
CA GLU A 123 5.83 13.67 19.62
C GLU A 123 4.83 14.41 18.70
N LYS A 124 5.10 14.54 17.40
CA LYS A 124 4.29 15.36 16.47
C LYS A 124 2.89 14.76 16.25
N TYR A 125 2.82 13.46 15.95
CA TYR A 125 1.56 12.75 15.65
C TYR A 125 1.11 11.79 16.75
N ARG A 126 1.78 11.77 17.91
CA ARG A 126 1.36 11.01 19.11
C ARG A 126 1.02 9.54 18.79
N ARG A 127 1.89 8.90 18.00
CA ARG A 127 1.82 7.51 17.53
C ARG A 127 0.65 7.20 16.58
N ASN A 128 -0.01 8.21 16.02
CA ASN A 128 -1.13 8.02 15.10
C ASN A 128 -0.86 8.65 13.71
N LEU A 129 -0.17 7.90 12.86
CA LEU A 129 0.13 8.34 11.49
C LEU A 129 -1.12 8.40 10.60
N VAL A 130 -2.16 7.63 10.91
CA VAL A 130 -3.45 7.70 10.20
C VAL A 130 -4.10 9.08 10.38
N ALA A 131 -3.96 9.69 11.56
CA ALA A 131 -4.40 11.06 11.80
C ALA A 131 -3.61 12.09 10.97
N ALA A 132 -2.33 11.82 10.66
CA ALA A 132 -1.54 12.68 9.77
C ALA A 132 -2.12 12.70 8.36
N PHE A 133 -2.37 11.52 7.77
CA PHE A 133 -3.00 11.41 6.45
C PHE A 133 -4.41 12.02 6.45
N LYS A 134 -5.21 11.75 7.49
CA LYS A 134 -6.54 12.37 7.66
C LYS A 134 -6.45 13.90 7.62
N LYS A 135 -5.48 14.50 8.30
CA LYS A 135 -5.26 15.95 8.29
C LYS A 135 -5.04 16.48 6.87
N PHE A 136 -4.21 15.82 6.07
CA PHE A 136 -3.96 16.22 4.68
C PHE A 136 -5.20 16.07 3.78
N GLN A 137 -6.04 15.08 4.08
CA GLN A 137 -7.33 14.91 3.42
C GLN A 137 -8.34 15.98 3.81
N ASP A 138 -8.42 16.33 5.09
CA ASP A 138 -9.29 17.40 5.56
C ASP A 138 -8.87 18.77 5.00
N ALA A 139 -7.56 18.97 4.75
CA ALA A 139 -7.02 20.16 4.08
C ALA A 139 -7.26 20.18 2.55
N GLY A 140 -7.72 19.07 1.96
CA GLY A 140 -7.97 18.96 0.52
C GLY A 140 -6.71 18.76 -0.34
N ASN A 141 -5.55 18.50 0.27
CA ASN A 141 -4.30 18.24 -0.45
C ASN A 141 -4.17 16.77 -0.89
N VAL A 142 -4.73 15.85 -0.11
CA VAL A 142 -4.64 14.41 -0.36
C VAL A 142 -6.04 13.79 -0.40
N GLU A 143 -6.39 13.09 -1.47
CA GLU A 143 -7.55 12.20 -1.45
C GLU A 143 -7.12 10.82 -0.95
N ILE A 144 -7.77 10.30 0.10
CA ILE A 144 -7.51 8.95 0.56
C ILE A 144 -8.60 8.02 0.02
N ILE A 145 -8.20 6.95 -0.66
CA ILE A 145 -9.11 5.90 -1.13
C ILE A 145 -8.89 4.60 -0.35
N THR A 146 -9.91 3.73 -0.35
CA THR A 146 -9.83 2.42 0.32
C THR A 146 -9.29 1.33 -0.64
N CYS A 147 -9.13 0.11 -0.13
CA CYS A 147 -8.95 -1.12 -0.91
C CYS A 147 -10.01 -2.16 -0.47
N GLY A 148 -9.97 -3.40 -0.97
CA GLY A 148 -10.67 -4.52 -0.33
C GLY A 148 -10.16 -4.77 1.09
N ALA A 149 -11.02 -5.30 1.97
CA ALA A 149 -10.77 -5.46 3.41
C ALA A 149 -9.40 -6.05 3.73
N THR A 150 -8.98 -7.10 3.03
CA THR A 150 -7.67 -7.71 3.22
C THR A 150 -6.89 -7.79 1.92
N HIS A 151 -7.12 -6.85 1.01
CA HIS A 151 -6.52 -6.87 -0.33
C HIS A 151 -6.84 -8.18 -1.08
N GLY A 152 -8.12 -8.60 -1.02
CA GLY A 152 -8.59 -9.82 -1.67
C GLY A 152 -8.60 -9.73 -3.20
N TYR A 153 -8.17 -10.79 -3.88
CA TYR A 153 -8.05 -10.82 -5.34
C TYR A 153 -9.39 -11.15 -6.03
N PHE A 154 -10.17 -10.11 -6.33
CA PHE A 154 -11.58 -10.23 -6.76
C PHE A 154 -11.85 -11.20 -7.93
N PRO A 155 -11.06 -11.25 -9.03
CA PRO A 155 -11.33 -12.17 -10.14
C PRO A 155 -11.35 -13.65 -9.74
N LEU A 156 -10.65 -14.03 -8.65
CA LEU A 156 -10.60 -15.41 -8.16
C LEU A 156 -11.59 -15.67 -7.02
N MET A 157 -12.42 -14.67 -6.68
CA MET A 157 -13.49 -14.73 -5.69
C MET A 157 -14.90 -14.76 -6.31
N ASN A 158 -15.02 -14.60 -7.64
CA ASN A 158 -16.29 -14.44 -8.36
C ASN A 158 -17.32 -15.57 -8.15
N HIS A 159 -16.87 -16.78 -7.80
CA HIS A 159 -17.76 -17.86 -7.38
C HIS A 159 -18.60 -17.55 -6.12
N ASN A 160 -18.23 -16.53 -5.33
CA ASN A 160 -18.96 -16.12 -4.14
C ASN A 160 -19.06 -14.58 -4.04
N VAL A 161 -20.08 -14.02 -4.69
CA VAL A 161 -20.42 -12.59 -4.69
C VAL A 161 -20.59 -12.03 -3.27
N ASN A 162 -21.10 -12.81 -2.32
CA ASN A 162 -21.27 -12.36 -0.93
C ASN A 162 -19.90 -12.14 -0.24
N ALA A 163 -18.91 -12.98 -0.51
CA ALA A 163 -17.55 -12.77 -0.02
C ALA A 163 -16.88 -11.54 -0.66
N MET A 164 -17.08 -11.30 -1.95
CA MET A 164 -16.63 -10.06 -2.61
C MET A 164 -17.31 -8.82 -1.99
N ARG A 165 -18.61 -8.91 -1.72
CA ARG A 165 -19.37 -7.84 -1.06
C ARG A 165 -18.87 -7.58 0.36
N ALA A 166 -18.51 -8.63 1.11
CA ALA A 166 -17.92 -8.52 2.43
C ALA A 166 -16.58 -7.77 2.39
N GLN A 167 -15.68 -8.12 1.46
CA GLN A 167 -14.40 -7.40 1.26
C GLN A 167 -14.61 -5.90 1.05
N VAL A 168 -15.58 -5.49 0.22
CA VAL A 168 -15.84 -4.07 -0.06
C VAL A 168 -16.50 -3.38 1.13
N ARG A 169 -17.57 -3.95 1.70
CA ARG A 169 -18.34 -3.31 2.78
C ARG A 169 -17.52 -3.17 4.06
N VAL A 170 -16.74 -4.18 4.43
CA VAL A 170 -15.86 -4.12 5.61
C VAL A 170 -14.83 -3.01 5.42
N ALA A 171 -14.24 -2.90 4.24
CA ALA A 171 -13.26 -1.86 3.96
C ALA A 171 -13.85 -0.45 4.01
N VAL A 172 -15.03 -0.23 3.44
CA VAL A 172 -15.71 1.07 3.49
C VAL A 172 -16.06 1.47 4.93
N ASN A 173 -16.60 0.54 5.72
CA ASN A 173 -16.91 0.80 7.13
C ASN A 173 -15.62 1.08 7.93
N HIS A 174 -14.55 0.33 7.67
CA HIS A 174 -13.25 0.53 8.30
C HIS A 174 -12.64 1.89 7.96
N TYR A 175 -12.71 2.28 6.69
CA TYR A 175 -12.29 3.61 6.22
C TYR A 175 -13.09 4.71 6.94
N GLU A 176 -14.42 4.60 6.98
CA GLU A 176 -15.30 5.59 7.59
C GLU A 176 -14.99 5.78 9.08
N LYS A 177 -14.72 4.68 9.81
CA LYS A 177 -14.28 4.72 11.20
C LYS A 177 -13.00 5.53 11.41
N HIS A 178 -12.03 5.47 10.49
CA HIS A 178 -10.70 6.07 10.67
C HIS A 178 -10.57 7.47 10.07
N PHE A 179 -11.30 7.75 8.99
CA PHE A 179 -11.20 9.01 8.26
C PHE A 179 -12.45 9.90 8.41
N GLY A 180 -13.50 9.42 9.06
CA GLY A 180 -14.70 10.20 9.42
C GLY A 180 -15.62 10.55 8.24
N ARG A 181 -15.44 9.90 7.10
CA ARG A 181 -16.26 10.05 5.89
C ARG A 181 -16.22 8.76 5.07
N ARG A 182 -17.15 8.54 4.15
CA ARG A 182 -17.08 7.41 3.21
C ARG A 182 -16.05 7.67 2.10
N PRO A 183 -15.34 6.64 1.61
CA PRO A 183 -14.36 6.81 0.52
C PRO A 183 -15.08 7.01 -0.83
N GLY A 184 -14.60 7.95 -1.64
CA GLY A 184 -15.09 8.17 -3.00
C GLY A 184 -14.54 7.17 -4.03
N GLY A 185 -13.34 6.62 -3.77
CA GLY A 185 -12.67 5.69 -4.67
C GLY A 185 -12.17 4.42 -3.98
N ILE A 186 -11.80 3.44 -4.81
CA ILE A 186 -11.18 2.19 -4.37
C ILE A 186 -9.98 1.83 -5.24
N TRP A 187 -8.92 1.36 -4.60
CA TRP A 187 -7.87 0.59 -5.25
C TRP A 187 -8.27 -0.89 -5.20
N LEU A 188 -8.56 -1.53 -6.33
CA LEU A 188 -8.74 -2.98 -6.34
C LEU A 188 -7.40 -3.64 -6.14
N ALA A 189 -7.34 -4.70 -5.32
CA ALA A 189 -6.12 -5.46 -5.10
C ALA A 189 -5.47 -5.77 -6.46
N GLU A 190 -4.25 -5.29 -6.67
CA GLU A 190 -3.49 -5.53 -7.89
C GLU A 190 -4.11 -4.96 -9.19
N CYS A 191 -4.95 -3.93 -9.05
CA CYS A 191 -5.84 -3.46 -10.12
C CYS A 191 -6.64 -4.62 -10.76
N ALA A 192 -6.89 -5.70 -10.01
CA ALA A 192 -7.51 -6.92 -10.49
C ALA A 192 -9.02 -6.71 -10.61
N TYR A 193 -9.43 -6.36 -11.81
CA TYR A 193 -10.80 -6.03 -12.16
C TYR A 193 -11.52 -7.22 -12.78
N GLU A 194 -12.76 -7.43 -12.36
CA GLU A 194 -13.76 -8.36 -12.89
C GLU A 194 -15.09 -7.61 -12.97
N PRO A 195 -15.84 -7.62 -14.09
CA PRO A 195 -17.06 -6.82 -14.26
C PRO A 195 -18.12 -6.97 -13.17
N GLU A 196 -18.24 -8.12 -12.52
CA GLU A 196 -19.22 -8.35 -11.45
C GLU A 196 -19.02 -7.46 -10.22
N ILE A 197 -17.81 -6.92 -10.02
CA ILE A 197 -17.50 -6.06 -8.86
C ILE A 197 -18.24 -4.71 -8.90
N ASP A 198 -18.56 -4.20 -10.10
CA ASP A 198 -19.08 -2.85 -10.28
C ASP A 198 -20.36 -2.58 -9.49
N LYS A 199 -21.29 -3.54 -9.47
CA LYS A 199 -22.54 -3.40 -8.72
C LYS A 199 -22.29 -3.35 -7.22
N ILE A 200 -21.34 -4.16 -6.74
CA ILE A 200 -20.93 -4.17 -5.33
C ILE A 200 -20.33 -2.82 -4.94
N LEU A 201 -19.47 -2.25 -5.80
CA LEU A 201 -18.87 -0.94 -5.59
C LEU A 201 -19.92 0.18 -5.56
N GLN A 202 -20.87 0.14 -6.48
CA GLN A 202 -21.99 1.09 -6.53
C GLN A 202 -22.83 1.03 -5.25
N GLU A 203 -23.23 -0.17 -4.82
CA GLU A 203 -23.97 -0.39 -3.58
C GLU A 203 -23.22 0.13 -2.34
N ALA A 204 -21.89 0.14 -2.38
CA ALA A 204 -21.05 0.65 -1.29
C ALA A 204 -20.82 2.17 -1.34
N GLY A 205 -21.23 2.85 -2.42
CA GLY A 205 -21.05 4.28 -2.63
C GLY A 205 -19.71 4.67 -3.27
N ILE A 206 -18.95 3.70 -3.78
CA ILE A 206 -17.70 3.96 -4.50
C ILE A 206 -18.04 4.56 -5.87
N ARG A 207 -17.27 5.56 -6.30
CA ARG A 207 -17.48 6.31 -7.54
C ARG A 207 -16.44 6.02 -8.59
N PHE A 208 -15.23 5.64 -8.19
CA PHE A 208 -14.16 5.33 -9.13
C PHE A 208 -13.20 4.26 -8.65
N LEU A 209 -12.47 3.69 -9.61
CA LEU A 209 -11.37 2.76 -9.39
C LEU A 209 -10.22 3.05 -10.36
N ILE A 210 -9.04 2.52 -10.03
CA ILE A 210 -7.84 2.56 -10.89
C ILE A 210 -7.66 1.18 -11.55
N MET A 211 -7.32 1.18 -12.84
CA MET A 211 -7.12 -0.03 -13.65
C MET A 211 -5.80 -0.03 -14.40
N GLU A 212 -5.38 -1.23 -14.77
CA GLU A 212 -4.34 -1.40 -15.77
C GLU A 212 -4.77 -0.86 -17.15
N THR A 213 -3.80 -0.36 -17.91
CA THR A 213 -3.95 0.19 -19.26
C THR A 213 -4.81 -0.68 -20.17
N HIS A 214 -4.54 -1.99 -20.24
CA HIS A 214 -5.22 -2.87 -21.19
C HIS A 214 -6.67 -3.16 -20.79
N GLY A 215 -7.00 -3.08 -19.50
CA GLY A 215 -8.39 -3.17 -19.02
C GLY A 215 -9.26 -2.04 -19.57
N ILE A 216 -8.68 -0.85 -19.78
CA ILE A 216 -9.35 0.26 -20.47
C ILE A 216 -9.27 0.09 -21.99
N LEU A 217 -8.08 -0.17 -22.56
CA LEU A 217 -7.92 -0.21 -24.02
C LEU A 217 -8.76 -1.31 -24.71
N PHE A 218 -9.04 -2.40 -24.00
CA PHE A 218 -9.89 -3.51 -24.47
C PHE A 218 -11.33 -3.45 -23.95
N ALA A 219 -11.73 -2.34 -23.32
CA ALA A 219 -13.11 -2.12 -22.89
C ALA A 219 -14.09 -2.09 -24.08
N SER A 220 -15.36 -2.40 -23.81
CA SER A 220 -16.41 -2.46 -24.82
C SER A 220 -17.60 -1.56 -24.45
N PRO A 221 -18.01 -0.61 -25.33
CA PRO A 221 -17.36 -0.21 -26.58
C PRO A 221 -15.98 0.45 -26.38
N ARG A 222 -15.11 0.40 -27.39
CA ARG A 222 -13.74 0.91 -27.31
C ARG A 222 -13.68 2.37 -26.82
N PRO A 223 -12.83 2.72 -25.83
CA PRO A 223 -12.72 4.10 -25.34
C PRO A 223 -12.13 5.06 -26.38
N LYS A 224 -12.80 6.20 -26.61
CA LYS A 224 -12.41 7.25 -27.57
C LYS A 224 -11.05 7.87 -27.21
N TYR A 225 -10.78 8.05 -25.91
CA TYR A 225 -9.58 8.74 -25.40
C TYR A 225 -8.52 7.81 -24.82
N GLY A 226 -8.64 6.50 -25.05
CA GLY A 226 -7.77 5.52 -24.40
C GLY A 226 -7.82 5.66 -22.87
N VAL A 227 -6.66 5.80 -22.24
CA VAL A 227 -6.52 5.95 -20.77
C VAL A 227 -6.54 7.39 -20.29
N TYR A 228 -6.63 8.38 -21.19
CA TYR A 228 -6.44 9.80 -20.87
C TYR A 228 -7.73 10.53 -20.48
N ALA A 229 -8.83 9.78 -20.34
CA ALA A 229 -10.07 10.15 -19.69
C ALA A 229 -10.71 8.87 -19.13
N PRO A 230 -11.46 8.92 -18.02
CA PRO A 230 -12.11 7.75 -17.47
C PRO A 230 -13.25 7.28 -18.39
N ILE A 231 -13.53 5.99 -18.31
CA ILE A 231 -14.79 5.42 -18.80
C ILE A 231 -15.73 5.17 -17.65
N MET A 232 -17.03 5.16 -17.93
CA MET A 232 -18.08 4.90 -16.96
C MET A 232 -18.66 3.53 -17.23
N SER A 233 -18.60 2.63 -16.25
CA SER A 233 -19.21 1.31 -16.37
C SER A 233 -20.75 1.40 -16.35
N PRO A 234 -21.47 0.36 -16.78
CA PRO A 234 -22.94 0.35 -16.75
C PRO A 234 -23.53 0.61 -15.36
N SER A 235 -22.81 0.25 -14.29
CA SER A 235 -23.22 0.50 -12.90
C SER A 235 -22.86 1.91 -12.40
N GLY A 236 -22.25 2.75 -13.24
CA GLY A 236 -21.86 4.12 -12.87
C GLY A 236 -20.55 4.21 -12.09
N ILE A 237 -19.64 3.25 -12.27
CA ILE A 237 -18.28 3.30 -11.70
C ILE A 237 -17.32 3.86 -12.74
N ALA A 238 -16.61 4.93 -12.40
CA ALA A 238 -15.58 5.49 -13.27
C ALA A 238 -14.29 4.68 -13.18
N ALA A 239 -13.76 4.23 -14.30
CA ALA A 239 -12.50 3.51 -14.38
C ALA A 239 -11.41 4.40 -14.98
N PHE A 240 -10.35 4.64 -14.22
CA PHE A 240 -9.18 5.40 -14.62
C PHE A 240 -8.04 4.45 -15.00
N GLY A 241 -7.50 4.59 -16.22
CA GLY A 241 -6.43 3.72 -16.71
C GLY A 241 -5.05 4.25 -16.38
N ARG A 242 -4.16 3.37 -15.93
CA ARG A 242 -2.73 3.66 -15.75
C ARG A 242 -2.09 4.17 -17.05
N ASP A 243 -1.28 5.23 -16.94
CA ASP A 243 -0.43 5.68 -18.05
C ASP A 243 0.87 4.88 -18.14
N ARG A 244 1.17 4.35 -19.33
CA ARG A 244 2.36 3.52 -19.55
C ARG A 244 3.65 4.33 -19.54
N GLU A 245 3.61 5.57 -20.01
CA GLU A 245 4.81 6.40 -20.11
C GLU A 245 5.30 6.81 -18.72
N SER A 246 4.40 7.22 -17.83
CA SER A 246 4.74 7.56 -16.44
C SER A 246 5.22 6.35 -15.65
N SER A 247 4.59 5.17 -15.83
CA SER A 247 5.05 3.95 -15.17
C SER A 247 6.45 3.56 -15.61
N LYS A 248 6.75 3.61 -16.92
CA LYS A 248 8.06 3.20 -17.44
C LYS A 248 9.21 4.05 -16.87
N GLN A 249 9.02 5.35 -16.72
CA GLN A 249 10.05 6.29 -16.26
C GLN A 249 10.41 6.15 -14.78
N VAL A 250 9.52 5.59 -13.97
CA VAL A 250 9.74 5.47 -12.52
C VAL A 250 9.95 4.00 -12.13
N TRP A 251 9.17 3.07 -12.66
CA TRP A 251 9.16 1.67 -12.23
C TRP A 251 10.18 0.78 -12.93
N SER A 252 10.75 1.21 -14.06
CA SER A 252 11.67 0.36 -14.81
C SER A 252 12.98 0.19 -14.05
N ALA A 253 13.31 -1.04 -13.64
CA ALA A 253 14.61 -1.36 -13.04
C ALA A 253 15.82 -1.10 -13.98
N ARG A 254 15.57 -0.92 -15.29
CA ARG A 254 16.62 -0.66 -16.30
C ARG A 254 16.69 0.80 -16.75
N GLU A 255 15.55 1.46 -16.84
CA GLU A 255 15.41 2.79 -17.48
C GLU A 255 14.77 3.82 -16.55
N GLY A 256 14.32 3.42 -15.37
CA GLY A 256 13.63 4.27 -14.41
C GLY A 256 14.61 5.02 -13.52
N TYR A 257 14.17 6.17 -13.00
CA TYR A 257 14.98 7.02 -12.13
C TYR A 257 15.59 6.28 -10.93
N PRO A 258 14.89 5.38 -10.21
CA PRO A 258 15.44 4.68 -9.04
C PRO A 258 16.77 3.95 -9.28
N GLY A 259 17.09 3.59 -10.53
CA GLY A 259 18.34 2.92 -10.89
C GLY A 259 19.55 3.85 -11.07
N ASP A 260 19.42 5.16 -10.84
CA ASP A 260 20.52 6.12 -11.01
C ASP A 260 21.70 5.80 -10.08
N PHE A 261 22.92 5.89 -10.61
CA PHE A 261 24.12 5.45 -9.91
C PHE A 261 24.45 6.30 -8.68
N PHE A 262 23.87 7.49 -8.53
CA PHE A 262 24.04 8.34 -7.36
C PHE A 262 23.04 8.08 -6.24
N TYR A 263 21.99 7.29 -6.47
CA TYR A 263 21.02 6.93 -5.44
C TYR A 263 21.52 5.84 -4.50
N ARG A 264 20.93 5.81 -3.29
CA ARG A 264 21.26 4.84 -2.23
C ARG A 264 21.09 3.41 -2.74
N GLU A 265 22.09 2.56 -2.51
CA GLU A 265 22.02 1.13 -2.79
C GLU A 265 21.16 0.44 -1.73
N PHE A 266 20.08 -0.21 -2.16
CA PHE A 266 19.15 -0.90 -1.26
C PHE A 266 19.77 -2.16 -0.65
N TYR A 267 20.55 -2.91 -1.43
CA TYR A 267 21.05 -4.23 -1.05
C TYR A 267 22.38 -4.23 -0.28
N ARG A 268 22.93 -3.05 0.06
CA ARG A 268 24.16 -2.91 0.86
C ARG A 268 23.83 -2.27 2.20
N ASP A 269 23.77 -3.08 3.24
CA ASP A 269 23.42 -2.68 4.60
C ASP A 269 24.51 -3.11 5.57
N VAL A 270 24.77 -2.29 6.57
CA VAL A 270 25.79 -2.57 7.60
C VAL A 270 25.49 -3.84 8.40
N GLY A 271 24.24 -4.29 8.48
CA GLY A 271 23.87 -5.58 9.07
C GLY A 271 24.47 -6.79 8.35
N PHE A 272 24.86 -6.62 7.08
CA PHE A 272 25.61 -7.62 6.32
C PHE A 272 27.12 -7.34 6.27
N ASP A 273 27.51 -6.06 6.24
CA ASP A 273 28.89 -5.67 5.99
C ASP A 273 29.81 -5.68 7.23
N LEU A 274 29.27 -5.28 8.40
CA LEU A 274 30.09 -5.09 9.59
C LEU A 274 30.32 -6.41 10.34
N ASP A 275 31.30 -6.39 11.24
CA ASP A 275 31.61 -7.51 12.13
C ASP A 275 30.36 -8.04 12.84
N TYR A 276 30.24 -9.36 12.93
CA TYR A 276 29.03 -10.01 13.43
C TYR A 276 28.77 -9.66 14.90
N ASP A 277 29.78 -9.71 15.76
CA ASP A 277 29.60 -9.46 17.20
C ASP A 277 29.24 -8.00 17.47
N TYR A 278 29.69 -7.08 16.60
CA TYR A 278 29.31 -5.67 16.65
C TYR A 278 27.83 -5.42 16.32
N VAL A 279 27.30 -6.08 15.28
CA VAL A 279 25.91 -5.87 14.84
C VAL A 279 24.89 -6.79 15.53
N ARG A 280 25.35 -7.92 16.08
CA ARG A 280 24.49 -8.93 16.72
C ARG A 280 23.44 -8.38 17.69
N PRO A 281 23.72 -7.38 18.55
CA PRO A 281 22.69 -6.82 19.45
C PRO A 281 21.52 -6.12 18.75
N TYR A 282 21.67 -5.80 17.47
CA TYR A 282 20.69 -5.09 16.63
C TYR A 282 20.01 -5.99 15.60
N LEU A 283 20.44 -7.25 15.50
CA LEU A 283 19.77 -8.27 14.70
C LEU A 283 18.60 -8.88 15.48
N HIS A 284 17.73 -9.61 14.78
CA HIS A 284 16.68 -10.41 15.40
C HIS A 284 17.25 -11.50 16.31
N GLY A 285 16.43 -11.98 17.25
CA GLY A 285 16.83 -12.95 18.27
C GLY A 285 17.37 -14.29 17.75
N ASP A 286 17.15 -14.64 16.47
CA ASP A 286 17.72 -15.83 15.83
C ASP A 286 19.19 -15.63 15.38
N GLY A 287 19.70 -14.41 15.46
CA GLY A 287 21.08 -14.04 15.11
C GLY A 287 21.36 -14.03 13.60
N LYS A 288 20.35 -14.17 12.73
CA LYS A 288 20.59 -14.08 11.28
C LYS A 288 20.86 -12.64 10.87
N ARG A 289 21.84 -12.47 9.98
CA ARG A 289 22.11 -11.17 9.36
C ARG A 289 20.88 -10.71 8.58
N SER A 290 20.51 -9.46 8.80
CA SER A 290 19.33 -8.80 8.25
C SER A 290 19.65 -7.32 8.05
N ASN A 291 18.80 -6.60 7.32
CA ASN A 291 18.94 -5.15 7.20
C ASN A 291 18.72 -4.48 8.55
N ILE A 292 19.59 -3.54 8.92
CA ILE A 292 19.42 -2.70 10.11
C ILE A 292 18.81 -1.34 9.72
N GLY A 293 18.94 -0.93 8.45
CA GLY A 293 18.41 0.32 7.91
C GLY A 293 19.47 1.40 7.68
N ILE A 294 20.74 1.11 7.95
CA ILE A 294 21.88 1.99 7.67
C ILE A 294 22.63 1.45 6.45
N LYS A 295 22.56 2.20 5.34
CA LYS A 295 23.08 1.79 4.02
C LYS A 295 23.97 2.89 3.47
N TYR A 296 25.29 2.68 3.53
CA TYR A 296 26.27 3.73 3.23
C TYR A 296 26.67 3.88 1.77
N TYR A 297 26.15 3.04 0.89
CA TYR A 297 26.64 2.94 -0.47
C TYR A 297 25.61 3.44 -1.46
N ARG A 298 26.09 3.88 -2.63
CA ARG A 298 25.26 4.21 -3.79
C ARG A 298 25.26 3.09 -4.81
N ILE A 299 24.28 3.07 -5.71
CA ILE A 299 24.12 2.04 -6.74
C ILE A 299 25.41 1.86 -7.57
N THR A 300 26.14 2.94 -7.87
CA THR A 300 27.47 2.95 -8.52
C THR A 300 27.50 2.49 -9.98
N GLY A 301 26.70 1.49 -10.33
CA GLY A 301 26.67 0.81 -11.62
C GLY A 301 26.58 -0.70 -11.42
N LYS A 302 26.83 -1.47 -12.49
CA LYS A 302 26.88 -2.93 -12.45
C LYS A 302 28.24 -3.41 -11.94
N THR A 303 28.50 -3.21 -10.65
CA THR A 303 29.75 -3.57 -9.97
C THR A 303 29.48 -3.99 -8.53
N ASP A 304 30.29 -4.92 -8.02
CA ASP A 304 30.29 -5.30 -6.60
C ASP A 304 31.02 -4.28 -5.73
N GLN A 305 31.89 -3.46 -6.34
CA GLN A 305 32.63 -2.39 -5.69
C GLN A 305 31.77 -1.12 -5.65
N LYS A 306 30.84 -1.07 -4.70
CA LYS A 306 29.98 0.10 -4.49
C LYS A 306 30.77 1.23 -3.83
N GLU A 307 30.51 2.46 -4.28
CA GLU A 307 31.10 3.66 -3.71
C GLU A 307 30.23 4.27 -2.60
N PRO A 308 30.81 5.08 -1.70
CA PRO A 308 30.05 5.79 -0.67
C PRO A 308 28.93 6.67 -1.24
N TYR A 309 27.80 6.67 -0.55
CA TYR A 309 26.64 7.49 -0.87
C TYR A 309 26.92 8.97 -0.62
N CYS A 310 26.42 9.84 -1.50
CA CYS A 310 26.56 11.29 -1.39
C CYS A 310 25.19 11.96 -1.40
N PRO A 311 24.64 12.35 -0.23
CA PRO A 311 23.26 12.85 -0.12
C PRO A 311 23.00 14.12 -0.95
N HIS A 312 24.03 14.94 -1.16
CA HIS A 312 23.93 16.15 -1.99
C HIS A 312 23.78 15.82 -3.48
N LYS A 313 24.62 14.93 -4.02
CA LYS A 313 24.52 14.51 -5.42
C LYS A 313 23.20 13.78 -5.70
N ALA A 314 22.78 12.93 -4.77
CA ALA A 314 21.49 12.26 -4.85
C ALA A 314 20.31 13.26 -4.84
N MET A 315 20.40 14.33 -4.03
CA MET A 315 19.42 15.42 -4.04
C MET A 315 19.35 16.12 -5.40
N GLU A 316 20.50 16.49 -5.97
CA GLU A 316 20.58 17.14 -7.30
C GLU A 316 19.94 16.24 -8.37
N ARG A 317 20.25 14.94 -8.36
CA ARG A 317 19.65 13.96 -9.26
C ARG A 317 18.15 13.83 -9.09
N ALA A 318 17.65 13.81 -7.85
CA ALA A 318 16.21 13.80 -7.60
C ALA A 318 15.51 15.05 -8.17
N ALA A 319 16.12 16.23 -8.03
CA ALA A 319 15.59 17.46 -8.61
C ALA A 319 15.62 17.45 -10.15
N GLU A 320 16.70 16.95 -10.76
CA GLU A 320 16.80 16.77 -12.22
C GLU A 320 15.74 15.79 -12.75
N HIS A 321 15.59 14.63 -12.10
CA HIS A 321 14.59 13.62 -12.48
C HIS A 321 13.15 14.10 -12.29
N ALA A 322 12.87 14.90 -11.26
CA ALA A 322 11.55 15.54 -11.10
C ALA A 322 11.26 16.52 -12.24
N GLY A 323 12.27 17.30 -12.66
CA GLY A 323 12.18 18.18 -13.82
C GLY A 323 11.98 17.41 -15.13
N ASN A 324 12.69 16.30 -15.33
CA ASN A 324 12.54 15.44 -16.50
C ASN A 324 11.15 14.81 -16.57
N PHE A 325 10.64 14.29 -15.44
CA PHE A 325 9.28 13.74 -15.38
C PHE A 325 8.24 14.80 -15.74
N LEU A 326 8.34 16.00 -15.14
CA LEU A 326 7.46 17.12 -15.45
C LEU A 326 7.50 17.48 -16.94
N PHE A 327 8.69 17.68 -17.51
CA PHE A 327 8.86 18.00 -18.93
C PHE A 327 8.17 16.97 -19.84
N ASN A 328 8.35 15.68 -19.58
CA ASN A 328 7.73 14.63 -20.37
C ASN A 328 6.21 14.62 -20.24
N ARG A 329 5.67 14.82 -19.03
CA ARG A 329 4.22 14.93 -18.79
C ARG A 329 3.62 16.16 -19.45
N GLU A 330 4.34 17.29 -19.48
CA GLU A 330 3.93 18.47 -20.22
C GLU A 330 3.83 18.18 -21.72
N LYS A 331 4.87 17.59 -22.31
CA LYS A 331 4.86 17.23 -23.74
C LYS A 331 3.74 16.25 -24.10
N GLN A 332 3.51 15.26 -23.23
CA GLN A 332 2.42 14.31 -23.37
C GLN A 332 1.05 15.02 -23.35
N ILE A 333 0.81 15.88 -22.36
CA ILE A 333 -0.45 16.63 -22.24
C ILE A 333 -0.62 17.63 -23.40
N GLU A 334 0.44 18.28 -23.85
CA GLU A 334 0.39 19.18 -25.02
C GLU A 334 -0.11 18.44 -26.25
N HIS A 335 0.45 17.26 -26.54
CA HIS A 335 0.03 16.43 -27.65
C HIS A 335 -1.43 15.97 -27.50
N LEU A 336 -1.78 15.43 -26.33
CA LEU A 336 -3.14 14.92 -26.06
C LEU A 336 -4.19 16.03 -26.13
N SER A 337 -3.90 17.21 -25.58
CA SER A 337 -4.82 18.35 -25.60
C SER A 337 -5.13 18.86 -27.01
N ALA A 338 -4.26 18.60 -28.00
CA ALA A 338 -4.49 18.99 -29.39
C ALA A 338 -5.44 18.03 -30.13
N VAL A 339 -5.65 16.81 -29.61
CA VAL A 339 -6.46 15.76 -30.25
C VAL A 339 -7.69 15.33 -29.43
N MET A 340 -7.88 15.93 -28.25
CA MET A 340 -9.01 15.67 -27.36
C MET A 340 -9.90 16.92 -27.24
N ASP A 341 -11.22 16.72 -27.15
CA ASP A 341 -12.20 17.79 -26.90
C ASP A 341 -12.37 18.12 -25.41
N ARG A 342 -11.60 17.45 -24.54
CA ARG A 342 -11.52 17.69 -23.09
C ARG A 342 -10.07 17.68 -22.66
N LYS A 343 -9.77 18.33 -21.53
CA LYS A 343 -8.42 18.30 -20.96
C LYS A 343 -8.08 16.85 -20.55
N PRO A 344 -6.98 16.27 -21.05
CA PRO A 344 -6.54 14.93 -20.67
C PRO A 344 -6.15 14.87 -19.19
N ILE A 345 -6.30 13.68 -18.61
CA ILE A 345 -5.75 13.33 -17.31
C ILE A 345 -4.75 12.18 -17.48
N VAL A 346 -3.56 12.34 -16.92
CA VAL A 346 -2.53 11.29 -16.84
C VAL A 346 -2.57 10.68 -15.44
N ILE A 347 -2.86 9.38 -15.36
CA ILE A 347 -2.92 8.63 -14.10
C ILE A 347 -1.56 7.96 -13.88
N ALA A 348 -0.86 8.37 -12.84
CA ALA A 348 0.47 7.87 -12.49
C ALA A 348 0.42 7.17 -11.12
N PRO A 349 -0.01 5.89 -11.08
CA PRO A 349 -0.09 5.09 -9.87
C PRO A 349 1.23 4.34 -9.60
N TYR A 350 1.60 4.24 -8.33
CA TYR A 350 2.80 3.57 -7.84
C TYR A 350 2.58 2.94 -6.47
N ASP A 351 3.31 1.88 -6.13
CA ASP A 351 3.39 1.43 -4.74
C ASP A 351 4.00 2.53 -3.88
N ALA A 352 3.44 2.78 -2.70
CA ALA A 352 3.91 3.83 -1.81
C ALA A 352 5.35 3.54 -1.36
N GLU A 353 5.65 2.28 -1.06
CA GLU A 353 6.95 1.81 -0.58
C GLU A 353 8.05 1.95 -1.64
N LEU A 354 7.71 2.23 -2.90
CA LEU A 354 8.70 2.67 -3.87
C LEU A 354 9.38 3.97 -3.39
N PHE A 355 8.62 4.91 -2.82
CA PHE A 355 9.12 6.22 -2.44
C PHE A 355 9.64 6.24 -1.01
N GLY A 356 10.91 5.86 -0.88
CA GLY A 356 11.71 6.02 0.33
C GLY A 356 12.30 4.69 0.80
N HIS A 357 11.54 3.60 0.75
CA HIS A 357 12.06 2.28 1.06
C HIS A 357 12.92 1.72 -0.09
N TRP A 358 12.31 1.40 -1.25
CA TRP A 358 13.06 0.89 -2.41
C TRP A 358 13.91 1.97 -3.08
N TRP A 359 13.36 3.19 -3.20
CA TRP A 359 14.06 4.35 -3.71
C TRP A 359 14.13 5.45 -2.65
N PHE A 360 15.28 5.54 -1.97
CA PHE A 360 15.47 6.40 -0.80
C PHE A 360 15.15 7.88 -1.04
N GLU A 361 15.46 8.38 -2.22
CA GLU A 361 15.25 9.76 -2.60
C GLU A 361 13.83 10.04 -3.09
N GLY A 362 12.98 9.01 -3.19
CA GLY A 362 11.61 9.11 -3.70
C GLY A 362 10.76 10.22 -3.06
N PRO A 363 10.68 10.34 -1.72
CA PRO A 363 9.91 11.41 -1.08
C PRO A 363 10.43 12.81 -1.46
N ARG A 364 11.75 12.96 -1.58
CA ARG A 364 12.37 14.23 -2.00
C ARG A 364 12.10 14.53 -3.48
N TRP A 365 12.08 13.51 -4.32
CA TRP A 365 11.66 13.65 -5.71
C TRP A 365 10.20 14.11 -5.81
N ILE A 366 9.30 13.60 -4.97
CA ILE A 366 7.89 14.07 -4.89
C ILE A 366 7.85 15.55 -4.48
N ASP A 367 8.59 15.94 -3.44
CA ASP A 367 8.70 17.34 -3.01
C ASP A 367 9.16 18.25 -4.16
N PHE A 368 10.23 17.88 -4.85
CA PHE A 368 10.72 18.64 -6.01
C PHE A 368 9.71 18.69 -7.15
N LEU A 369 9.01 17.60 -7.45
CA LEU A 369 7.99 17.56 -8.50
C LEU A 369 6.86 18.54 -8.16
N PHE A 370 6.30 18.47 -6.97
CA PHE A 370 5.16 19.31 -6.57
C PHE A 370 5.54 20.79 -6.47
N ARG A 371 6.76 21.11 -5.99
CA ARG A 371 7.28 22.48 -6.00
C ARG A 371 7.51 23.02 -7.41
N LYS A 372 8.05 22.22 -8.33
CA LYS A 372 8.21 22.65 -9.74
C LYS A 372 6.85 22.88 -10.42
N MET A 373 5.86 22.05 -10.08
CA MET A 373 4.48 22.21 -10.53
C MET A 373 3.72 23.33 -9.85
N SER A 374 4.27 24.00 -8.82
CA SER A 374 3.55 25.06 -8.09
C SER A 374 3.61 26.44 -8.76
N SER A 375 4.46 26.64 -9.76
CA SER A 375 4.69 27.93 -10.46
C SER A 375 3.46 28.53 -11.16
N ASP A 376 3.39 29.86 -11.34
CA ASP A 376 2.19 30.54 -11.88
C ASP A 376 1.88 30.24 -13.37
N TYR A 377 2.85 29.76 -14.14
CA TYR A 377 2.71 29.48 -15.57
C TYR A 377 2.61 27.97 -15.84
N LYS A 378 1.47 27.36 -15.52
CA LYS A 378 1.31 25.90 -15.62
C LYS A 378 0.74 25.45 -16.96
N THR A 379 1.45 24.52 -17.61
CA THR A 379 0.90 23.69 -18.70
C THR A 379 0.01 22.58 -18.12
N ILE A 380 0.39 22.04 -16.96
CA ILE A 380 -0.27 20.90 -16.31
C ILE A 380 -0.52 21.20 -14.83
N SER A 381 -1.65 20.73 -14.30
CA SER A 381 -1.99 20.88 -12.88
C SER A 381 -2.18 19.52 -12.21
N LEU A 382 -1.93 19.46 -10.91
CA LEU A 382 -2.28 18.30 -10.10
C LEU A 382 -3.80 18.27 -9.85
N ILE A 383 -4.40 17.09 -9.88
CA ILE A 383 -5.83 16.89 -9.57
C ILE A 383 -6.02 15.51 -8.93
N THR A 384 -7.07 15.36 -8.12
CA THR A 384 -7.53 14.02 -7.69
C THR A 384 -8.55 13.45 -8.70
N PRO A 385 -8.72 12.12 -8.78
CA PRO A 385 -9.77 11.51 -9.59
C PRO A 385 -11.18 12.04 -9.29
N MET A 386 -11.56 12.25 -8.02
CA MET A 386 -12.88 12.84 -7.70
C MET A 386 -13.03 14.27 -8.19
N GLU A 387 -12.03 15.14 -7.98
CA GLU A 387 -12.05 16.50 -8.50
C GLU A 387 -12.18 16.51 -10.03
N TYR A 388 -11.55 15.56 -10.71
CA TYR A 388 -11.68 15.40 -12.17
C TYR A 388 -13.10 14.97 -12.59
N LEU A 389 -13.73 14.05 -11.85
CA LEU A 389 -15.12 13.64 -12.10
C LEU A 389 -16.13 14.75 -11.80
N GLU A 390 -15.89 15.58 -10.79
CA GLU A 390 -16.71 16.77 -10.51
C GLU A 390 -16.63 17.79 -11.65
N LYS A 391 -15.42 17.96 -12.21
CA LYS A 391 -15.19 18.87 -13.34
C LYS A 391 -15.73 18.35 -14.67
N TYR A 392 -15.80 17.03 -14.83
CA TYR A 392 -16.26 16.35 -16.04
C TYR A 392 -17.21 15.19 -15.68
N PRO A 393 -18.49 15.49 -15.38
CA PRO A 393 -19.45 14.48 -14.96
C PRO A 393 -19.80 13.49 -16.08
N ASP A 394 -19.78 13.95 -17.33
CA ASP A 394 -20.08 13.13 -18.50
C ASP A 394 -18.84 12.36 -18.98
N ASN A 395 -18.90 11.04 -18.86
CA ASN A 395 -17.83 10.13 -19.23
C ASN A 395 -18.38 9.03 -20.15
N GLN A 396 -17.53 8.51 -21.04
CA GLN A 396 -17.97 7.53 -22.02
C GLN A 396 -18.46 6.25 -21.33
N ALA A 397 -19.70 5.86 -21.60
CA ALA A 397 -20.22 4.57 -21.17
C ALA A 397 -19.45 3.43 -21.86
N SER A 398 -18.78 2.59 -21.07
CA SER A 398 -18.03 1.42 -21.54
C SER A 398 -17.78 0.45 -20.40
N THR A 399 -17.86 -0.84 -20.67
CA THR A 399 -17.52 -1.90 -19.72
C THR A 399 -16.03 -2.19 -19.82
N PRO A 400 -15.22 -1.94 -18.77
CA PRO A 400 -13.81 -2.32 -18.76
C PRO A 400 -13.62 -3.83 -18.94
N ALA A 401 -12.47 -4.21 -19.51
CA ALA A 401 -12.09 -5.61 -19.65
C ALA A 401 -11.44 -6.15 -18.36
N LEU A 402 -11.54 -7.46 -18.16
CA LEU A 402 -10.78 -8.22 -17.16
C LEU A 402 -9.30 -7.86 -17.26
N SER A 403 -8.68 -7.47 -16.15
CA SER A 403 -7.28 -7.06 -16.12
C SER A 403 -6.72 -7.14 -14.71
N SER A 404 -5.40 -7.22 -14.60
CA SER A 404 -4.64 -6.84 -13.41
C SER A 404 -3.41 -6.04 -13.83
N TRP A 405 -2.76 -5.34 -12.91
CA TRP A 405 -1.49 -4.68 -13.18
C TRP A 405 -0.25 -5.58 -12.99
N GLY A 406 -0.48 -6.87 -12.70
CA GLY A 406 0.56 -7.87 -12.47
C GLY A 406 1.23 -8.37 -13.75
N TYR A 407 2.04 -9.42 -13.62
CA TYR A 407 2.76 -10.00 -14.76
C TYR A 407 1.82 -10.45 -15.89
N LYS A 408 2.18 -10.06 -17.11
CA LYS A 408 1.37 -10.20 -18.34
C LYS A 408 -0.03 -9.56 -18.30
N GLY A 409 -0.37 -8.84 -17.24
CA GLY A 409 -1.63 -8.10 -17.12
C GLY A 409 -2.83 -8.92 -16.63
N TYR A 410 -2.64 -10.16 -16.18
CA TYR A 410 -3.76 -11.03 -15.77
C TYR A 410 -3.46 -11.72 -14.44
N HIS A 411 -3.87 -12.97 -14.26
CA HIS A 411 -3.93 -13.61 -12.95
C HIS A 411 -2.72 -14.49 -12.62
N GLU A 412 -1.72 -14.61 -13.51
CA GLU A 412 -0.64 -15.60 -13.40
C GLU A 412 0.17 -15.52 -12.11
N TYR A 413 0.28 -14.34 -11.47
CA TYR A 413 0.95 -14.24 -10.18
C TYR A 413 0.15 -14.87 -9.04
N TRP A 414 -1.17 -14.78 -9.11
CA TRP A 414 -2.08 -15.27 -8.05
C TRP A 414 -2.65 -16.64 -8.36
N LEU A 415 -2.68 -17.07 -9.62
CA LEU A 415 -3.13 -18.40 -10.02
C LEU A 415 -2.07 -19.07 -10.90
N ASN A 416 -1.23 -19.90 -10.27
CA ASN A 416 -0.25 -20.76 -10.93
C ASN A 416 0.10 -21.96 -10.04
N GLU A 417 1.00 -22.82 -10.52
CA GLU A 417 1.43 -24.05 -9.85
C GLU A 417 1.96 -23.88 -8.41
N SER A 418 2.46 -22.70 -8.01
CA SER A 418 2.95 -22.49 -6.64
C SER A 418 1.84 -22.18 -5.62
N ASN A 419 0.66 -21.76 -6.08
CA ASN A 419 -0.40 -21.24 -5.21
C ASN A 419 -1.82 -21.73 -5.57
N ASP A 420 -2.03 -22.47 -6.65
CA ASP A 420 -3.34 -22.97 -7.09
C ASP A 420 -4.09 -23.80 -6.00
N TRP A 421 -3.34 -24.49 -5.16
CA TRP A 421 -3.85 -25.35 -4.09
C TRP A 421 -4.70 -24.60 -3.06
N ILE A 422 -4.54 -23.28 -2.90
CA ILE A 422 -5.25 -22.49 -1.88
C ILE A 422 -6.73 -22.30 -2.23
N TYR A 423 -7.09 -22.21 -3.53
CA TYR A 423 -8.39 -21.70 -3.95
C TYR A 423 -9.56 -22.61 -3.59
N ARG A 424 -9.38 -23.94 -3.68
CA ARG A 424 -10.40 -24.89 -3.24
C ARG A 424 -10.76 -24.71 -1.75
N HIS A 425 -9.79 -24.30 -0.93
CA HIS A 425 -10.00 -24.06 0.50
C HIS A 425 -10.68 -22.72 0.73
N LEU A 426 -10.25 -21.66 0.03
CA LEU A 426 -10.85 -20.33 0.11
C LEU A 426 -12.31 -20.32 -0.36
N HIS A 427 -12.60 -20.98 -1.49
CA HIS A 427 -13.96 -21.10 -2.02
C HIS A 427 -14.86 -21.84 -1.04
N LYS A 428 -14.39 -22.97 -0.49
CA LYS A 428 -15.17 -23.73 0.49
C LYS A 428 -15.40 -22.96 1.80
N ALA A 429 -14.40 -22.23 2.26
CA ALA A 429 -14.52 -21.38 3.44
C ALA A 429 -15.53 -20.24 3.21
N ALA A 430 -15.51 -19.63 2.02
CA ALA A 430 -16.49 -18.60 1.65
C ALA A 430 -17.93 -19.13 1.60
N GLU A 431 -18.17 -20.31 1.02
CA GLU A 431 -19.49 -20.97 1.06
C GLU A 431 -19.98 -21.17 2.50
N ARG A 432 -19.11 -21.72 3.35
CA ARG A 432 -19.39 -22.00 4.77
C ARG A 432 -19.67 -20.73 5.57
N MET A 433 -18.96 -19.63 5.27
CA MET A 433 -19.21 -18.37 5.97
C MET A 433 -20.58 -17.80 5.61
N VAL A 434 -20.99 -17.89 4.34
CA VAL A 434 -22.35 -17.52 3.91
C VAL A 434 -23.40 -18.41 4.56
N GLU A 435 -23.14 -19.72 4.67
CA GLU A 435 -24.01 -20.65 5.39
C GLU A 435 -24.18 -20.27 6.86
N LEU A 436 -23.08 -19.99 7.57
CA LEU A 436 -23.10 -19.55 8.97
C LEU A 436 -23.93 -18.27 9.11
N ALA A 437 -23.66 -17.26 8.27
CA ALA A 437 -24.37 -16.00 8.32
C ALA A 437 -25.89 -16.16 8.09
N LYS A 438 -26.31 -17.08 7.21
CA LYS A 438 -27.74 -17.36 6.97
C LYS A 438 -28.39 -18.20 8.06
N THR A 439 -27.65 -19.16 8.62
CA THR A 439 -28.16 -20.09 9.65
C THR A 439 -28.40 -19.40 10.98
N TYR A 440 -27.56 -18.43 11.32
CA TYR A 440 -27.63 -17.69 12.58
C TYR A 440 -28.01 -16.23 12.31
N PRO A 441 -29.29 -15.90 12.04
CA PRO A 441 -29.69 -14.53 11.72
C PRO A 441 -29.87 -13.62 12.96
N GLN A 442 -30.04 -14.19 14.16
CA GLN A 442 -30.35 -13.41 15.38
C GLN A 442 -29.09 -12.85 16.05
N ARG A 443 -29.16 -11.58 16.48
CA ARG A 443 -28.13 -10.93 17.30
C ARG A 443 -28.32 -11.29 18.77
N GLY A 444 -27.55 -12.26 19.25
CA GLY A 444 -27.18 -12.29 20.67
C GLY A 444 -26.02 -11.31 20.87
N GLU A 445 -26.29 -10.10 21.35
CA GLU A 445 -25.21 -9.15 21.69
C GLU A 445 -24.25 -9.83 22.70
N ASN A 446 -22.96 -9.86 22.38
CA ASN A 446 -21.88 -10.46 23.18
C ASN A 446 -22.01 -11.95 23.55
N SER A 447 -22.82 -12.74 22.83
CA SER A 447 -22.78 -14.20 23.03
C SER A 447 -21.46 -14.79 22.53
N LEU A 448 -21.02 -15.89 23.16
CA LEU A 448 -19.83 -16.63 22.73
C LEU A 448 -19.92 -17.05 21.25
N GLN A 449 -21.13 -17.42 20.82
CA GLN A 449 -21.42 -17.75 19.43
C GLN A 449 -21.23 -16.56 18.47
N ASN A 450 -21.71 -15.37 18.83
CA ASN A 450 -21.56 -14.18 18.00
C ASN A 450 -20.08 -13.77 17.86
N ARG A 451 -19.32 -13.84 18.95
CA ARG A 451 -17.86 -13.65 18.93
C ARG A 451 -17.17 -14.63 17.99
N ALA A 452 -17.50 -15.92 18.08
CA ALA A 452 -16.96 -16.95 17.18
C ALA A 452 -17.33 -16.71 15.70
N LEU A 453 -18.56 -16.27 15.42
CA LEU A 453 -19.01 -15.95 14.06
C LEU A 453 -18.26 -14.74 13.48
N ASN A 454 -18.05 -13.70 14.29
CA ASN A 454 -17.25 -12.53 13.89
C ASN A 454 -15.78 -12.89 13.68
N GLN A 455 -15.21 -13.75 14.54
CA GLN A 455 -13.84 -14.23 14.34
C GLN A 455 -13.74 -15.09 13.08
N ALA A 456 -14.71 -15.95 12.79
CA ALA A 456 -14.72 -16.74 11.55
C ALA A 456 -14.72 -15.83 10.31
N ALA A 457 -15.48 -14.73 10.35
CA ALA A 457 -15.45 -13.72 9.29
C ALA A 457 -14.04 -13.10 9.12
N ARG A 458 -13.35 -12.76 10.22
CA ARG A 458 -11.96 -12.26 10.18
C ARG A 458 -10.99 -13.28 9.59
N GLU A 459 -11.04 -14.53 10.05
CA GLU A 459 -10.18 -15.59 9.55
C GLU A 459 -10.35 -15.80 8.04
N LEU A 460 -11.59 -15.77 7.54
CA LEU A 460 -11.83 -15.87 6.10
C LEU A 460 -11.24 -14.67 5.34
N LEU A 461 -11.45 -13.44 5.83
CA LEU A 461 -10.86 -12.26 5.20
C LEU A 461 -9.33 -12.37 5.19
N LEU A 462 -8.71 -12.70 6.32
CA LEU A 462 -7.25 -12.85 6.42
C LEU A 462 -6.71 -13.95 5.49
N ALA A 463 -7.41 -15.07 5.35
CA ALA A 463 -7.06 -16.12 4.41
C ALA A 463 -7.15 -15.67 2.94
N GLN A 464 -8.04 -14.72 2.62
CA GLN A 464 -8.29 -14.22 1.27
C GLN A 464 -7.31 -13.15 0.78
N SER A 465 -6.33 -12.73 1.61
CA SER A 465 -5.33 -11.76 1.20
C SER A 465 -4.54 -12.26 -0.02
N SER A 466 -4.42 -11.40 -1.05
CA SER A 466 -3.67 -11.73 -2.27
C SER A 466 -2.16 -11.83 -2.02
N ASP A 467 -1.67 -11.24 -0.93
CA ASP A 467 -0.27 -11.22 -0.54
C ASP A 467 0.28 -12.63 -0.40
N TRP A 468 -0.50 -13.56 0.15
CA TRP A 468 -0.04 -14.94 0.35
C TRP A 468 0.28 -15.63 -0.98
N ALA A 469 -0.60 -15.49 -1.96
CA ALA A 469 -0.36 -16.05 -3.29
C ALA A 469 0.77 -15.33 -4.03
N PHE A 470 0.90 -14.01 -3.83
CA PHE A 470 2.00 -13.21 -4.38
C PHE A 470 3.37 -13.67 -3.83
N ILE A 471 3.51 -13.77 -2.51
CA ILE A 471 4.73 -14.20 -1.81
C ILE A 471 5.11 -15.64 -2.21
N MET A 472 4.12 -16.55 -2.33
CA MET A 472 4.36 -17.91 -2.86
C MET A 472 4.90 -17.91 -4.30
N LYS A 473 4.59 -16.89 -5.11
CA LYS A 473 5.09 -16.78 -6.48
C LYS A 473 6.44 -16.08 -6.56
N THR A 474 6.69 -15.05 -5.76
CA THR A 474 7.97 -14.33 -5.78
C THR A 474 9.12 -15.17 -5.23
N GLY A 475 8.84 -16.09 -4.31
CA GLY A 475 9.82 -17.05 -3.80
C GLY A 475 10.53 -16.63 -2.51
N ASP A 476 10.28 -15.41 -2.04
CA ASP A 476 10.82 -14.90 -0.76
C ASP A 476 9.81 -15.21 0.36
N MET A 477 10.25 -15.69 1.51
CA MET A 477 9.38 -15.98 2.67
C MET A 477 8.16 -16.91 2.38
N VAL A 478 8.31 -17.83 1.43
CA VAL A 478 7.24 -18.77 1.01
C VAL A 478 6.69 -19.57 2.19
N GLU A 479 7.56 -20.05 3.08
CA GLU A 479 7.15 -20.81 4.26
C GLU A 479 6.19 -20.01 5.16
N TYR A 480 6.43 -18.71 5.30
CA TYR A 480 5.56 -17.82 6.05
C TYR A 480 4.19 -17.67 5.39
N ALA A 481 4.14 -17.39 4.09
CA ALA A 481 2.86 -17.26 3.37
C ALA A 481 2.04 -18.56 3.37
N VAL A 482 2.69 -19.71 3.19
CA VAL A 482 2.04 -21.04 3.29
C VAL A 482 1.51 -21.27 4.70
N LYS A 483 2.29 -20.95 5.73
CA LYS A 483 1.89 -21.06 7.13
C LYS A 483 0.66 -20.16 7.41
N ARG A 484 0.71 -18.88 7.05
CA ARG A 484 -0.40 -17.92 7.24
C ARG A 484 -1.69 -18.40 6.58
N THR A 485 -1.62 -18.82 5.32
CA THR A 485 -2.78 -19.36 4.60
C THR A 485 -3.39 -20.56 5.32
N LYS A 486 -2.55 -21.53 5.70
CA LYS A 486 -3.01 -22.75 6.40
C LYS A 486 -3.59 -22.46 7.78
N GLU A 487 -2.98 -21.55 8.54
CA GLU A 487 -3.44 -21.17 9.87
C GLU A 487 -4.82 -20.52 9.82
N HIS A 488 -5.05 -19.54 8.94
CA HIS A 488 -6.36 -18.89 8.84
C HIS A 488 -7.44 -19.85 8.33
N ILE A 489 -7.14 -20.72 7.36
CA ILE A 489 -8.07 -21.78 6.93
C ILE A 489 -8.39 -22.77 8.05
N PHE A 490 -7.39 -23.16 8.84
CA PHE A 490 -7.57 -24.04 9.99
C PHE A 490 -8.43 -23.39 11.07
N ARG A 491 -8.12 -22.16 11.47
CA ARG A 491 -8.87 -21.39 12.48
C ARG A 491 -10.32 -21.22 12.03
N PHE A 492 -10.54 -20.81 10.78
CA PHE A 492 -11.88 -20.73 10.19
C PHE A 492 -12.63 -22.06 10.27
N THR A 493 -11.99 -23.16 9.85
CA THR A 493 -12.64 -24.48 9.79
C THR A 493 -12.99 -24.98 11.18
N LYS A 494 -12.09 -24.81 12.16
CA LYS A 494 -12.37 -25.17 13.55
C LYS A 494 -13.53 -24.35 14.12
N LEU A 495 -13.56 -23.03 13.89
CA LEU A 495 -14.67 -22.18 14.32
C LEU A 495 -16.00 -22.64 13.71
N TYR A 496 -16.01 -22.94 12.41
CA TYR A 496 -17.19 -23.47 11.72
C TYR A 496 -17.72 -24.75 12.39
N ASP A 497 -16.84 -25.73 12.66
CA ASP A 497 -17.23 -27.01 13.27
C ASP A 497 -17.67 -26.84 14.73
N ASP A 498 -16.98 -26.01 15.51
CA ASP A 498 -17.31 -25.69 16.90
C ASP A 498 -18.68 -24.99 17.01
N ILE A 499 -18.96 -24.00 16.15
CA ILE A 499 -20.25 -23.28 16.11
C ILE A 499 -21.38 -24.25 15.74
N ARG A 500 -21.14 -25.11 14.75
CA ARG A 500 -22.14 -26.07 14.25
C ARG A 500 -22.49 -27.14 15.27
N SER A 501 -21.56 -27.48 16.15
CA SER A 501 -21.70 -28.52 17.18
C SER A 501 -21.99 -27.97 18.57
N ASP A 502 -22.09 -26.64 18.73
CA ASP A 502 -22.27 -25.93 20.00
C ASP A 502 -21.19 -26.26 21.04
N LYS A 503 -19.93 -26.36 20.58
CA LYS A 503 -18.75 -26.72 21.38
C LYS A 503 -17.63 -25.69 21.28
N ILE A 504 -18.01 -24.41 21.27
CA ILE A 504 -17.05 -23.30 21.14
C ILE A 504 -16.11 -23.29 22.35
N ASP A 505 -14.82 -23.43 22.08
CA ASP A 505 -13.76 -23.27 23.07
C ASP A 505 -13.51 -21.77 23.33
N ALA A 506 -14.02 -21.27 24.46
CA ALA A 506 -13.91 -19.87 24.83
C ALA A 506 -12.46 -19.40 25.07
N ALA A 507 -11.58 -20.29 25.56
CA ALA A 507 -10.19 -19.95 25.81
C ALA A 507 -9.42 -19.83 24.49
N TRP A 508 -9.59 -20.81 23.60
CA TRP A 508 -9.00 -20.78 22.27
C TRP A 508 -9.52 -19.62 21.41
N LEU A 509 -10.83 -19.33 21.47
CA LEU A 509 -11.40 -18.17 20.78
C LEU A 509 -10.77 -16.86 21.24
N SER A 510 -10.60 -16.68 22.56
CA SER A 510 -10.02 -15.46 23.11
C SER A 510 -8.53 -15.30 22.72
N ASP A 511 -7.79 -16.40 22.58
CA ASP A 511 -6.40 -16.40 22.08
C ASP A 511 -6.33 -15.92 20.62
N ILE A 512 -7.17 -16.47 19.73
CA ILE A 512 -7.16 -16.05 18.32
C ILE A 512 -7.73 -14.65 18.10
N GLU A 513 -8.74 -14.22 18.86
CA GLU A 513 -9.20 -12.81 18.86
C GLU A 513 -8.08 -11.86 19.29
N GLY A 514 -7.21 -12.31 20.20
CA GLY A 514 -6.04 -11.57 20.65
C GLY A 514 -4.94 -11.46 19.59
N LYS A 515 -4.82 -12.42 18.66
CA LYS A 515 -3.84 -12.46 17.56
C LYS A 515 -4.35 -11.72 16.31
N ASP A 516 -5.53 -12.14 15.86
CA ASP A 516 -6.19 -11.70 14.63
C ASP A 516 -7.29 -10.67 14.94
N ASN A 517 -6.88 -9.55 15.55
CA ASN A 517 -7.77 -8.50 16.04
C ASN A 517 -8.23 -7.50 14.96
N ILE A 518 -7.97 -7.79 13.68
CA ILE A 518 -8.35 -6.92 12.56
C ILE A 518 -9.88 -6.78 12.50
N PHE A 519 -10.39 -5.56 12.23
CA PHE A 519 -11.83 -5.28 12.20
C PHE A 519 -12.54 -5.68 13.51
N SER A 520 -12.16 -5.02 14.62
CA SER A 520 -12.78 -5.23 15.95
C SER A 520 -14.32 -5.20 15.92
N ASP A 521 -14.88 -4.38 15.03
CA ASP A 521 -16.31 -4.08 14.94
C ASP A 521 -17.00 -4.82 13.77
N ILE A 522 -16.36 -5.86 13.20
CA ILE A 522 -16.97 -6.64 12.12
C ILE A 522 -18.25 -7.33 12.60
N GLU A 523 -19.26 -7.32 11.73
CA GLU A 523 -20.49 -8.08 11.92
C GLU A 523 -20.58 -9.14 10.82
N TYR A 524 -20.61 -10.42 11.20
CA TYR A 524 -20.61 -11.54 10.25
C TYR A 524 -21.81 -11.54 9.28
N HIS A 525 -22.91 -10.84 9.60
CA HIS A 525 -24.07 -10.65 8.73
C HIS A 525 -23.72 -9.97 7.39
N ILE A 526 -22.55 -9.36 7.28
CA ILE A 526 -22.07 -8.76 6.03
C ILE A 526 -21.92 -9.76 4.88
N TYR A 527 -21.91 -11.07 5.18
CA TYR A 527 -21.89 -12.18 4.22
C TYR A 527 -23.29 -12.61 3.73
N GLN A 528 -24.37 -11.93 4.11
CA GLN A 528 -25.73 -12.23 3.66
C GLN A 528 -26.05 -11.68 2.27
#